data_AF-A0AAV6LB80-F1
#
_entry.id   AF-A0AAV6LB80-F1
#
_cell.length_a   1.000
_cell.length_b   1.000
_cell.length_c   1.000
_cell.angle_alpha   90.00
_cell.angle_beta   90.00
_cell.angle_gamma   90.00
#
_symmetry.space_group_name_H-M   'P 1'
#
loop_
_entity.id
_entity.type
_entity.pdbx_description
1 polymer ?
#
loop_
_entity_poly.entity_id
_entity_poly.type
_entity_poly.pdbx_seq_one_letter_code
_entity_poly.pdbx_strand_id
1 'polypeptide(L)' 'MFYEDEGELAEMILSPYGGKMDEIAESAIPFPHRKGNLYKIQHLVYWNEEGEEVSQRHISWIRRLYSYMAPYVSRFPRAA' A
#
# COMPACT_ATOMS: atom_id res chain seq x y z
N MET A 1 2.54 -17.18 0.68
CA MET A 1 2.05 -15.78 0.64
C MET A 1 0.91 -15.66 -0.35
N PHE A 2 1.14 -15.68 -1.67
CA PHE A 2 0.07 -15.43 -2.67
C PHE A 2 -0.97 -16.56 -2.84
N TYR A 3 -0.71 -17.75 -2.30
CA TYR A 3 -1.60 -18.92 -2.38
C TYR A 3 -2.04 -19.41 -0.99
N GLU A 4 -1.90 -18.55 0.03
CA GLU A 4 -2.40 -18.83 1.37
C GLU A 4 -3.86 -18.36 1.45
N ASP A 5 -4.71 -19.12 2.15
CA ASP A 5 -6.17 -18.84 2.26
C ASP A 5 -6.44 -17.43 2.81
N GLU A 6 -5.56 -16.92 3.68
CA GLU A 6 -5.67 -15.57 4.23
C GLU A 6 -5.61 -14.46 3.16
N GLY A 7 -5.09 -14.77 1.98
CA GLY A 7 -4.99 -13.85 0.83
C GLY A 7 -6.07 -14.04 -0.24
N GLU A 8 -7.05 -14.92 -0.05
CA GLU A 8 -8.04 -15.27 -1.08
C GLU A 8 -8.81 -14.04 -1.60
N LEU A 9 -9.21 -13.15 -0.68
CA LEU A 9 -9.91 -11.90 -0.98
C LEU A 9 -8.99 -10.69 -0.85
N ALA A 10 -7.71 -10.85 -1.19
CA ALA A 10 -6.76 -9.74 -1.21
C ALA A 10 -6.86 -8.93 -2.50
N GLU A 11 -6.79 -7.60 -2.37
CA GLU A 11 -6.77 -6.68 -3.50
C GLU A 11 -5.52 -5.79 -3.46
N MET A 12 -4.98 -5.51 -4.64
CA MET A 12 -3.93 -4.52 -4.83
C MET A 12 -4.41 -3.44 -5.79
N ILE A 13 -4.57 -2.21 -5.28
CA ILE A 13 -5.05 -1.07 -6.06
C ILE A 13 -3.86 -0.17 -6.39
N LEU A 14 -3.60 0.03 -7.68
CA LEU A 14 -2.57 0.94 -8.18
C LEU A 14 -3.24 2.19 -8.74
N SER A 15 -3.07 3.32 -8.05
CA SER A 15 -3.59 4.62 -8.49
C SER A 15 -2.47 5.43 -9.14
N PRO A 16 -2.52 5.72 -10.46
CA PRO A 16 -1.44 6.42 -11.16
C PRO A 16 -1.29 7.86 -10.67
N TYR A 17 -0.04 8.27 -10.50
CA TYR A 17 0.35 9.64 -10.16
C TYR A 17 1.04 10.27 -11.38
N GLY A 18 0.89 11.57 -11.53
CA GLY A 18 1.29 12.31 -12.74
C GLY A 18 0.32 13.45 -13.03
N GLY A 19 0.36 13.99 -14.25
CA GLY A 19 -0.56 15.04 -14.69
C GLY A 19 -0.57 16.21 -13.70
N LYS A 20 -1.76 16.56 -13.17
CA LYS A 20 -1.89 17.66 -12.21
C LYS A 20 -1.07 17.47 -10.92
N MET A 21 -0.82 16.23 -10.52
CA MET A 21 0.00 15.94 -9.32
C MET A 21 1.46 16.34 -9.50
N ASP A 22 1.99 16.32 -10.72
CA ASP A 22 3.39 16.70 -11.02
C ASP A 22 3.59 18.22 -11.06
N GLU A 23 2.52 18.96 -11.31
CA GLU A 23 2.56 20.43 -11.37
C GLU A 23 2.57 21.08 -9.97
N ILE A 24 2.11 20.36 -8.95
CA ILE A 24 2.00 20.89 -7.58
C ILE A 24 3.32 20.64 -6.85
N ALA A 25 3.92 21.69 -6.29
CA ALA A 25 5.15 21.55 -5.51
C ALA A 25 4.94 20.62 -4.29
N GLU A 26 5.94 19.78 -3.98
CA GLU A 26 5.89 18.84 -2.86
C GLU A 26 5.68 19.53 -1.50
N SER A 27 6.08 20.79 -1.38
CA SER A 27 5.94 21.64 -0.19
C SER A 27 4.66 22.48 -0.16
N ALA A 28 3.83 22.45 -1.21
CA ALA A 28 2.67 23.33 -1.33
C ALA A 28 1.61 23.11 -0.22
N ILE A 29 1.45 21.85 0.23
CA ILE A 29 0.54 21.43 1.31
C ILE A 29 1.13 20.23 2.05
N PRO A 30 0.58 19.73 3.17
CA PRO A 30 1.11 18.58 3.91
C PRO A 30 1.27 17.24 3.15
N PHE A 31 0.74 17.11 1.92
CA PHE A 31 0.84 15.89 1.11
C PHE A 31 2.02 15.95 0.09
N PRO A 32 3.15 15.24 0.32
CA PRO A 32 4.39 15.35 -0.47
C PRO A 32 4.41 14.62 -1.80
N HIS A 33 3.59 13.59 -1.98
CA HIS A 33 3.78 12.66 -3.08
C HIS A 33 3.33 13.30 -4.40
N ARG A 34 4.27 13.97 -5.08
CA ARG A 34 4.08 14.71 -6.33
C ARG A 34 4.99 14.14 -7.40
N LYS A 35 5.59 15.01 -8.20
CA LYS A 35 6.51 14.69 -9.29
C LYS A 35 7.54 13.62 -8.88
N GLY A 36 7.68 12.60 -9.72
CA GLY A 36 8.59 11.48 -9.48
C GLY A 36 7.94 10.27 -8.78
N ASN A 37 6.72 10.39 -8.26
CA ASN A 37 5.93 9.23 -7.81
C ASN A 37 5.11 8.68 -8.98
N LEU A 38 5.29 7.40 -9.33
CA LEU A 38 4.60 6.78 -10.47
C LEU A 38 3.15 6.40 -10.16
N TYR A 39 2.92 5.83 -8.98
CA TYR A 39 1.60 5.41 -8.51
C TYR A 39 1.61 5.24 -6.99
N LYS A 40 0.42 5.32 -6.39
CA LYS A 40 0.16 4.86 -5.02
C LYS A 40 -0.33 3.42 -5.08
N ILE A 41 0.23 2.54 -4.26
CA ILE A 41 -0.23 1.16 -4.07
C ILE A 41 -1.03 1.08 -2.77
N GLN A 42 -2.19 0.44 -2.80
CA GLN A 42 -2.96 0.07 -1.62
C GLN A 42 -3.04 -1.46 -1.56
N HIS A 43 -2.72 -2.03 -0.40
CA HIS A 43 -2.90 -3.44 -0.10
C HIS A 43 -4.14 -3.57 0.76
N LEU A 44 -5.07 -4.41 0.36
CA LEU A 44 -6.31 -4.68 1.08
C LEU A 44 -6.45 -6.18 1.22
N VAL A 45 -6.99 -6.61 2.36
CA VAL A 45 -7.40 -7.99 2.60
C VAL A 45 -8.75 -7.93 3.27
N TYR A 46 -9.73 -8.63 2.69
CA TYR A 46 -11.08 -8.73 3.20
C TYR A 46 -11.32 -10.14 3.73
N TRP A 47 -12.20 -10.25 4.72
CA TRP A 47 -12.65 -11.54 5.23
C TRP A 47 -14.04 -11.36 5.87
N ASN A 48 -14.85 -12.42 5.82
CA ASN A 48 -16.20 -12.41 6.38
C ASN A 48 -16.30 -13.16 7.71
N GLU A 49 -15.35 -14.05 8.00
CA GLU A 49 -15.36 -14.85 9.21
C GLU A 49 -15.01 -13.98 10.42
N GLU A 50 -15.85 -14.02 11.45
CA GLU A 50 -15.63 -13.24 12.67
C GLU A 50 -14.67 -13.97 13.63
N GLY A 51 -13.95 -13.21 14.45
CA GLY A 51 -13.09 -13.74 15.49
C GLY A 51 -11.72 -13.06 15.54
N GLU A 52 -11.17 -12.97 16.74
CA GLU A 52 -9.86 -12.35 16.96
C GLU A 52 -8.75 -13.15 16.26
N GLU A 53 -8.77 -14.48 16.37
CA GLU A 53 -7.77 -15.34 15.75
C GLU A 53 -7.76 -15.21 14.22
N VAL A 54 -8.95 -15.18 13.61
CA VAL A 54 -9.14 -14.96 12.16
C VAL A 54 -8.56 -13.59 11.77
N SER A 55 -8.91 -12.55 12.51
CA SER A 55 -8.40 -11.19 12.27
C SER A 55 -6.88 -11.13 12.36
N GLN A 56 -6.27 -11.77 13.36
CA GLN A 56 -4.82 -11.81 13.52
C GLN A 56 -4.13 -12.55 12.37
N ARG A 57 -4.73 -13.62 11.83
CA ARG A 57 -4.20 -14.34 10.66
C ARG A 57 -4.14 -13.44 9.43
N HIS A 58 -5.24 -12.75 9.08
CA HIS A 58 -5.26 -11.82 7.93
C HIS A 58 -4.33 -10.61 8.15
N ILE A 59 -4.31 -10.04 9.36
CA ILE A 59 -3.39 -8.92 9.70
C ILE A 59 -1.92 -9.35 9.58
N SER A 60 -1.58 -10.55 10.06
CA SER A 60 -0.23 -11.11 9.91
C SER A 60 0.13 -11.32 8.45
N TRP A 61 -0.80 -11.85 7.65
CA TRP A 61 -0.61 -12.04 6.22
C TRP A 61 -0.33 -10.73 5.48
N ILE A 62 -1.15 -9.69 5.67
CA ILE A 62 -0.95 -8.40 4.98
C ILE A 62 0.33 -7.68 5.43
N ARG A 63 0.75 -7.85 6.68
CA ARG A 63 2.05 -7.33 7.17
C ARG A 63 3.24 -8.02 6.51
N ARG A 64 3.15 -9.34 6.29
CA ARG A 64 4.16 -10.08 5.52
C ARG A 64 4.20 -9.56 4.08
N LEU A 65 3.05 -9.37 3.42
CA LEU A 65 2.97 -8.80 2.08
C LEU A 65 3.60 -7.39 2.03
N TYR A 66 3.24 -6.52 2.97
CA TYR A 66 3.80 -5.17 3.07
C TYR A 66 5.33 -5.19 3.21
N SER A 67 5.84 -6.08 4.08
CA SER A 67 7.29 -6.26 4.29
C SER A 67 8.00 -6.79 3.05
N TYR A 68 7.36 -7.71 2.32
CA TYR A 68 7.87 -8.24 1.05
C TYR A 68 7.98 -7.15 -0.03
N MET A 69 7.08 -6.15 -0.01
CA MET A 69 7.09 -5.04 -0.97
C MET A 69 8.15 -3.96 -0.69
N ALA A 70 8.77 -3.97 0.50
CA ALA A 70 9.73 -2.96 0.93
C ALA A 70 10.86 -2.63 -0.06
N PRO A 71 11.55 -3.58 -0.73
CA PRO A 71 12.62 -3.25 -1.67
C PRO A 71 12.13 -2.68 -3.01
N TYR A 72 10.81 -2.73 -3.28
CA TYR A 72 10.23 -2.32 -4.57
C TYR A 72 9.50 -0.97 -4.51
N VAL A 73 9.38 -0.37 -3.33
CA VAL A 73 8.68 0.91 -3.13
C VAL A 73 9.65 2.03 -2.78
N SER A 74 9.25 3.28 -3.06
CA SER A 74 10.06 4.44 -2.70
C SER A 74 10.17 4.57 -1.18
N ARG A 75 11.37 4.91 -0.69
CA ARG A 75 11.65 4.96 0.75
C ARG A 75 11.38 6.33 1.38
N PHE A 76 11.42 7.43 0.61
CA PHE A 76 11.33 8.80 1.16
C PHE A 76 10.77 9.83 0.17
N PRO A 77 9.59 10.42 0.44
CA PRO A 77 9.09 11.60 -0.26
C PRO A 77 9.12 12.88 0.59
N ARG A 78 9.41 12.79 1.90
CA ARG A 78 9.51 13.98 2.77
C ARG A 78 10.48 13.86 3.95
N ALA A 79 11.32 12.83 3.94
CA ALA A 79 12.37 12.63 4.92
C ALA A 79 13.64 12.19 4.18
N ALA A 80 14.33 13.17 3.60
CA ALA A 80 15.79 13.19 3.74
C ALA A 80 16.08 13.90 5.08
#